data_AF-A0A0K0CZY6-F1
#
_entry.id   AF-A0A0K0CZY6-F1
#
_cell.length_a   1.000
_cell.length_b   1.000
_cell.length_c   1.000
_cell.angle_alpha   90.00
_cell.angle_beta   90.00
_cell.angle_gamma   90.00
#
_symmetry.space_group_name_H-M   'P 1'
#
loop_
_entity.id
_entity.type
_entity.pdbx_description
1 polymer ?
#
loop_
_entity_poly.entity_id
_entity_poly.type
_entity_poly.pdbx_seq_one_letter_code
_entity_poly.pdbx_strand_id
1 'polypeptide(L)'
;LMLKYFKYGLTEFYRGVWINAQVKQLQRFIPELKLSDVTRGPAGVRAQALDLQGNLVDDFVFDSGTGPVSTLTPVLFQLSKQVLHVRNAPSPGATSSLAIAKMIAIEAKSRFAL
;
A
#
# COMPACT_ATOMS: atom_id res chain seq x y z
N LEU A 1 -1.74 -7.92 -16.46
CA LEU A 1 -1.85 -6.80 -15.49
C LEU A 1 -2.19 -5.45 -16.15
N MET A 2 -1.37 -4.93 -17.07
CA MET A 2 -1.61 -3.60 -17.68
C MET A 2 -3.01 -3.45 -18.29
N LEU A 3 -3.48 -4.40 -19.09
CA LEU A 3 -4.82 -4.34 -19.71
C LEU A 3 -5.95 -4.32 -18.66
N LYS A 4 -5.80 -5.06 -17.55
CA LYS A 4 -6.78 -5.15 -16.46
C LYS A 4 -6.99 -3.80 -15.77
N TYR A 5 -5.93 -3.01 -15.63
CA TYR A 5 -5.94 -1.73 -14.92
C TYR A 5 -5.76 -0.50 -15.81
N PHE A 6 -5.70 -0.65 -17.13
CA PHE A 6 -5.44 0.43 -18.07
C PHE A 6 -6.46 1.56 -17.96
N LYS A 7 -7.75 1.22 -17.95
CA LYS A 7 -8.84 2.20 -17.81
C LYS A 7 -8.74 2.97 -16.49
N TYR A 8 -8.40 2.28 -15.40
CA TYR A 8 -8.24 2.90 -14.09
C TYR A 8 -7.05 3.87 -14.10
N GLY A 9 -5.89 3.43 -14.59
CA GLY A 9 -4.68 4.25 -14.70
C GLY A 9 -4.87 5.48 -15.59
N LEU A 10 -5.55 5.34 -16.74
CA LEU A 10 -5.85 6.47 -17.62
C LEU A 10 -6.78 7.49 -16.94
N THR A 11 -7.76 7.01 -16.17
CA THR A 11 -8.70 7.87 -15.44
C THR A 11 -8.00 8.64 -14.33
N GLU A 12 -7.13 7.98 -13.55
CA GLU A 12 -6.30 8.63 -12.52
C GLU A 12 -5.35 9.65 -13.15
N PHE A 13 -4.68 9.31 -14.25
CA PHE A 13 -3.80 10.23 -14.96
C PHE A 13 -4.54 11.47 -15.45
N TYR A 14 -5.69 11.28 -16.10
CA TYR A 14 -6.55 12.37 -16.57
C TYR A 14 -6.91 13.34 -15.44
N ARG A 15 -7.31 12.82 -14.28
CA ARG A 15 -7.69 13.62 -13.11
C ARG A 15 -6.48 14.30 -12.44
N GLY A 16 -5.32 13.64 -12.42
CA GLY A 16 -4.08 14.23 -11.93
C GLY A 16 -3.58 15.39 -12.80
N VAL A 17 -3.84 15.35 -14.11
CA VAL A 17 -3.46 16.42 -15.04
C VAL A 17 -4.51 17.52 -15.10
N TRP A 18 -5.81 17.19 -15.12
CA TRP A 18 -6.91 18.17 -15.20
C TRP A 18 -7.65 18.33 -13.88
N ILE A 19 -7.31 19.39 -13.14
CA ILE A 19 -7.90 19.71 -11.83
C ILE A 19 -9.43 19.86 -11.86
N ASN A 20 -10.01 20.37 -12.95
CA ASN A 20 -11.46 20.49 -13.12
C ASN A 20 -12.16 19.12 -13.06
N ALA A 21 -11.53 18.08 -13.61
CA ALA A 21 -12.05 16.72 -13.55
C ALA A 21 -11.99 16.15 -12.12
N GLN A 22 -10.94 16.48 -11.37
CA GLN A 22 -10.81 16.12 -9.97
C GLN A 22 -11.88 16.80 -9.11
N VAL A 23 -12.10 18.11 -9.29
CA VAL A 23 -13.17 18.87 -8.58
C VAL A 23 -14.54 18.26 -8.84
N LYS A 24 -14.84 17.91 -10.11
CA LYS A 24 -16.10 17.26 -10.48
C LYS A 24 -16.30 15.91 -9.78
N GLN A 25 -15.22 15.16 -9.51
CA GLN A 25 -15.29 13.93 -8.73
C GLN A 25 -15.55 14.21 -7.25
N LEU A 26 -14.90 15.21 -6.66
CA LEU A 26 -15.08 15.63 -5.27
C LEU A 26 -16.49 16.17 -5.02
N GLN A 27 -17.11 16.81 -6.01
CA GLN A 27 -18.48 17.30 -5.94
C GLN A 27 -19.54 16.21 -5.73
N ARG A 28 -19.20 14.93 -5.92
CA ARG A 28 -20.08 13.81 -5.54
C ARG A 28 -20.25 13.69 -4.02
N PHE A 29 -19.31 14.23 -3.25
CA PHE A 29 -19.33 14.26 -1.78
C PHE A 29 -19.66 15.65 -1.24
N ILE A 30 -19.16 16.72 -1.88
CA ILE A 30 -19.40 18.12 -1.49
C ILE A 30 -19.83 18.92 -2.73
N PRO A 31 -21.13 18.98 -3.06
CA PRO A 31 -21.63 19.57 -4.31
C PRO A 31 -21.27 21.05 -4.51
N GLU A 32 -21.13 21.80 -3.42
CA GLU A 32 -20.84 23.25 -3.44
C GLU A 32 -19.37 23.58 -3.70
N LEU A 33 -18.48 22.57 -3.75
CA LEU A 33 -17.04 22.75 -3.94
C LEU A 33 -16.75 23.44 -5.28
N LYS A 34 -15.98 24.54 -5.24
CA LYS A 34 -15.55 25.30 -6.41
C LYS A 34 -14.07 25.08 -6.69
N LEU A 35 -13.65 25.43 -7.91
CA LEU A 35 -12.25 25.39 -8.30
C LEU A 35 -11.37 26.30 -7.43
N SER A 36 -11.92 27.43 -6.97
CA SER A 36 -11.23 28.37 -6.07
C SER A 36 -10.89 27.79 -4.70
N ASP A 37 -11.57 26.71 -4.31
CA ASP A 37 -11.48 26.14 -2.96
C ASP A 37 -10.40 25.04 -2.89
N VAL A 38 -9.78 24.71 -4.03
CA VAL A 38 -8.79 23.65 -4.14
C VAL A 38 -7.47 24.16 -4.69
N THR A 39 -6.38 23.60 -4.16
CA THR A 39 -5.03 23.79 -4.69
C THR A 39 -4.40 22.44 -4.95
N ARG A 40 -3.43 22.37 -5.87
CA ARG A 40 -2.68 21.13 -6.08
C ARG A 40 -1.87 20.78 -4.83
N GLY A 41 -2.05 19.55 -4.36
CA GLY A 41 -1.24 18.96 -3.29
C GLY A 41 -0.15 18.04 -3.83
N PRO A 42 0.70 17.49 -2.94
CA PRO A 42 1.66 16.46 -3.30
C PRO A 42 0.93 15.18 -3.77
N ALA A 43 1.62 14.37 -4.58
CA ALA A 43 1.15 13.05 -4.96
C ALA A 43 1.63 11.99 -3.96
N GLY A 44 0.76 11.03 -3.65
CA GLY A 44 1.08 9.86 -2.81
C GLY A 44 0.89 8.57 -3.59
N VAL A 45 1.71 7.57 -3.28
CA VAL A 45 1.56 6.20 -3.83
C VAL A 45 1.22 5.27 -2.69
N ARG A 46 0.18 4.45 -2.87
CA ARG A 46 -0.16 3.39 -1.92
C ARG A 46 0.69 2.16 -2.21
N ALA A 47 1.44 1.69 -1.21
CA ALA A 47 2.16 0.43 -1.28
C ALA A 47 1.17 -0.74 -1.12
N GLN A 48 0.38 -1.00 -2.15
CA GLN A 48 -0.62 -2.07 -2.15
C GLN A 48 -0.10 -3.28 -2.92
N ALA A 49 -0.12 -4.45 -2.28
CA ALA A 49 0.32 -5.69 -2.91
C ALA A 49 -0.67 -6.18 -3.96
N LEU A 50 -0.13 -6.87 -4.97
CA LEU A 50 -0.85 -7.58 -6.00
C LEU A 50 -0.49 -9.06 -5.91
N ASP A 51 -1.49 -9.93 -6.03
CA ASP A 51 -1.28 -11.37 -6.17
C ASP A 51 -0.79 -11.73 -7.59
N LEU A 52 -0.48 -13.01 -7.81
CA LEU A 52 0.01 -13.52 -9.11
C LEU A 52 -1.03 -13.40 -10.23
N GLN A 53 -2.31 -13.33 -9.88
CA GLN A 53 -3.44 -13.14 -10.78
C GLN A 53 -3.71 -11.64 -11.02
N GLY A 54 -2.92 -10.76 -10.40
CA GLY A 54 -3.05 -9.32 -10.46
C GLY A 54 -4.33 -8.84 -9.79
N ASN A 55 -4.80 -9.46 -8.71
CA ASN A 55 -5.81 -8.88 -7.83
C ASN A 55 -5.12 -8.11 -6.72
N LEU A 56 -5.78 -7.04 -6.26
CA LEU A 56 -5.30 -6.25 -5.15
C LEU A 56 -5.51 -7.02 -3.85
N VAL A 57 -4.49 -7.06 -3.00
CA VAL A 57 -4.59 -7.66 -1.67
C VAL A 57 -5.12 -6.62 -0.69
N ASP A 58 -6.18 -6.95 0.04
CA ASP A 58 -6.83 -6.05 0.98
C ASP A 58 -6.31 -6.18 2.42
N ASP A 59 -5.76 -7.35 2.78
CA ASP A 59 -5.30 -7.67 4.14
C ASP A 59 -3.78 -7.84 4.23
N PHE A 60 -3.26 -8.15 5.42
CA PHE A 60 -1.84 -8.32 5.66
C PHE A 60 -1.19 -9.37 4.75
N VAL A 61 0.00 -9.04 4.27
CA VAL A 61 0.93 -10.00 3.65
C VAL A 61 2.22 -9.94 4.42
N PHE A 62 2.41 -10.92 5.31
CA PHE A 62 3.65 -11.11 6.04
C PHE A 62 4.57 -12.07 5.29
N ASP A 63 5.85 -11.74 5.26
CA ASP A 63 6.88 -12.57 4.66
C ASP A 63 8.10 -12.60 5.58
N SER A 64 8.76 -13.74 5.66
CA SER A 64 9.95 -13.93 6.48
C SER A 64 10.75 -15.03 5.82
N GLY A 65 12.07 -14.87 5.72
CA GLY A 65 12.81 -15.87 4.97
C GLY A 65 13.21 -17.08 5.77
N THR A 66 13.70 -18.07 5.03
CA THR A 66 14.29 -19.30 5.56
C THR A 66 15.82 -19.25 5.62
N GLY A 67 16.40 -18.10 5.26
CA GLY A 67 17.84 -17.90 5.22
C GLY A 67 18.51 -18.01 6.59
N PRO A 68 19.82 -18.31 6.61
CA PRO A 68 20.58 -18.41 7.85
C PRO A 68 20.62 -17.06 8.60
N VAL A 69 20.78 -17.16 9.92
CA VAL A 69 20.91 -16.03 10.85
C VAL A 69 22.23 -15.27 10.63
N SER A 70 23.25 -15.95 10.10
CA SER A 70 24.61 -15.44 9.90
C SER A 70 24.83 -14.86 8.50
N THR A 71 25.27 -13.61 8.45
CA THR A 71 25.62 -12.84 7.24
C THR A 71 27.02 -13.10 6.71
N LEU A 72 27.78 -14.05 7.26
CA LEU A 72 29.14 -14.37 6.79
C LEU A 72 29.15 -14.90 5.34
N THR A 73 28.02 -15.45 4.88
CA THR A 73 27.83 -15.84 3.48
C THR A 73 26.51 -15.28 2.98
N PRO A 74 26.48 -14.29 2.08
CA PRO A 74 25.24 -13.75 1.54
C PRO A 74 24.52 -14.82 0.71
N VAL A 75 23.33 -15.23 1.15
CA VAL A 75 22.42 -16.05 0.33
C VAL A 75 21.69 -15.09 -0.61
N LEU A 76 22.05 -15.08 -1.89
CA LEU A 76 21.57 -14.11 -2.88
C LEU A 76 20.04 -14.08 -3.08
N PHE A 77 19.30 -15.06 -2.56
CA PHE A 77 17.87 -15.24 -2.84
C PHE A 77 17.01 -15.63 -1.63
N GLN A 78 17.51 -15.55 -0.40
CA GLN A 78 16.71 -15.88 0.79
C GLN A 78 16.66 -14.72 1.77
N LEU A 79 15.44 -14.37 2.20
CA LEU A 79 15.22 -13.40 3.27
C LEU A 79 15.79 -13.97 4.59
N SER A 80 16.17 -13.11 5.53
CA SER A 80 16.64 -13.55 6.84
C SER A 80 15.49 -14.03 7.71
N LYS A 81 15.72 -15.10 8.50
CA LYS A 81 14.77 -15.55 9.53
C LYS A 81 14.54 -14.53 10.65
N GLN A 82 15.39 -13.51 10.77
CA GLN A 82 15.29 -12.46 11.79
C GLN A 82 14.54 -11.21 11.31
N VAL A 83 14.00 -11.22 10.09
CA VAL A 83 13.30 -10.05 9.52
C VAL A 83 11.86 -10.43 9.19
N LEU A 84 10.93 -9.63 9.71
CA LEU A 84 9.51 -9.69 9.35
C LEU A 84 9.22 -8.60 8.32
N HIS A 85 8.94 -9.00 7.10
CA HIS A 85 8.52 -8.11 6.02
C HIS A 85 7.00 -7.96 6.04
N VAL A 86 6.52 -6.73 6.16
CA VAL A 86 5.10 -6.38 6.00
C VAL A 86 4.92 -5.87 4.58
N ARG A 87 4.58 -6.76 3.66
CA ARG A 87 4.47 -6.45 2.21
C ARG A 87 3.13 -5.80 1.86
N ASN A 88 2.11 -6.01 2.67
CA ASN A 88 0.82 -5.33 2.59
C ASN A 88 0.26 -5.16 4.01
N ALA A 89 -0.48 -4.08 4.23
CA ALA A 89 -1.25 -3.85 5.44
C ALA A 89 -2.62 -3.27 5.05
N PRO A 90 -3.67 -3.51 5.86
CA PRO A 90 -5.00 -3.00 5.59
C PRO A 90 -5.06 -1.47 5.66
N SER A 91 -6.04 -0.90 4.97
CA SER A 91 -6.29 0.54 4.88
C SER A 91 -7.50 0.95 5.75
N PRO A 92 -7.55 2.19 6.28
CA PRO A 92 -6.61 3.31 6.11
C PRO A 92 -5.44 3.27 7.11
N GLY A 93 -4.21 3.31 6.61
CA GLY A 93 -3.01 3.15 7.42
C GLY A 93 -2.81 4.23 8.49
N ALA A 94 -3.15 5.49 8.17
CA ALA A 94 -2.96 6.60 9.11
C ALA A 94 -3.92 6.49 10.31
N THR A 95 -5.22 6.32 10.06
CA THR A 95 -6.25 6.25 11.11
C THR A 95 -6.23 4.94 11.88
N SER A 96 -5.81 3.84 11.24
CA SER A 96 -5.73 2.51 11.87
C SER A 96 -4.31 2.11 12.30
N SER A 97 -3.38 3.07 12.36
CA SER A 97 -1.95 2.82 12.60
C SER A 97 -1.68 2.01 13.87
N LEU A 98 -2.37 2.32 14.98
CA LEU A 98 -2.20 1.59 16.25
C LEU A 98 -2.73 0.16 16.19
N ALA A 99 -3.85 -0.08 15.52
CA ALA A 99 -4.40 -1.42 15.33
C ALA A 99 -3.48 -2.26 14.43
N ILE A 100 -2.97 -1.66 13.35
CA ILE A 100 -1.99 -2.29 12.46
C ILE A 100 -0.71 -2.62 13.23
N ALA A 101 -0.18 -1.68 14.01
CA ALA A 101 1.01 -1.90 14.83
C ALA A 101 0.82 -3.04 15.84
N LYS A 102 -0.35 -3.12 16.48
CA LYS A 102 -0.69 -4.22 17.39
C LYS A 102 -0.65 -5.57 16.67
N MET A 103 -1.20 -5.67 15.46
CA MET A 103 -1.16 -6.92 14.68
C MET A 103 0.27 -7.30 14.28
N ILE A 104 1.07 -6.33 13.83
CA ILE A 104 2.48 -6.55 13.49
C ILE A 104 3.27 -7.02 14.73
N ALA A 105 3.01 -6.43 15.91
CA ALA A 105 3.67 -6.84 17.16
C ALA A 105 3.29 -8.26 17.59
N ILE A 106 2.02 -8.66 17.43
CA ILE A 106 1.57 -10.03 17.68
C ILE A 106 2.28 -11.01 16.74
N GLU A 107 2.34 -10.69 15.45
CA GLU A 107 3.03 -11.53 14.46
C GLU A 107 4.52 -11.66 14.78
N ALA A 108 5.18 -10.55 15.12
CA ALA A 108 6.59 -10.54 15.49
C ALA A 108 6.88 -11.38 16.73
N LYS A 109 6.04 -11.31 17.77
CA LYS A 109 6.18 -12.14 18.97
C LYS A 109 6.07 -13.63 18.65
N SER A 110 5.07 -14.00 17.86
CA SER A 110 4.88 -15.37 17.39
C SER A 110 6.11 -15.86 16.60
N ARG A 111 6.61 -15.03 15.67
CA ARG A 111 7.70 -15.40 14.75
C ARG A 111 9.06 -15.51 15.43
N PHE A 112 9.34 -14.63 16.39
CA PHE A 112 10.65 -14.54 17.05
C PHE A 112 10.67 -15.12 18.47
N ALA A 113 9.56 -15.71 18.93
CA ALA A 113 9.40 -16.27 20.27
C ALA A 113 9.76 -15.26 21.39
N LEU A 114 9.22 -14.04 21.27
CA LEU A 114 9.38 -12.92 22.23
C LEU A 114 8.26 -12.83 23.27
#